data_AF-A0A1I2D7B7-F1
#
_entry.id   AF-A0A1I2D7B7-F1
#
_cell.length_a   1.000
_cell.length_b   1.000
_cell.length_c   1.000
_cell.angle_alpha   90.00
_cell.angle_beta   90.00
_cell.angle_gamma   90.00
#
_symmetry.space_group_name_H-M   'P 1'
#
loop_
_entity.id
_entity.type
_entity.pdbx_description
1 polymer ?
#
loop_
_entity_poly.entity_id
_entity_poly.type
_entity_poly.pdbx_seq_one_letter_code
_entity_poly.pdbx_strand_id
1 'polypeptide(L)'
;MASARPLRELLKGRGVAEACRSIDPGDPQLEGLLYEGRRATVGDARAAEHEARTLKLGPGEYAAWRAQQRRPLQHMISGAPLASDSPAPFVLGGLECRSVWSFYQCLKLPEDDPARAAVAAGTSGRRRVGTGGRRTFRWRGEEIAVGSPEHGALIARATEAKLRAHPDVCQALLATGMSLLYMGPADAQALGRYMPLALMVLRFRLQGK
;
A
#
# COMPACT_ATOMS: atom_id res chain seq x y z
N MET A 1 -10.70 7.44 -24.66
CA MET A 1 -10.65 7.10 -23.21
C MET A 1 -11.29 5.73 -23.04
N ALA A 2 -10.51 4.69 -22.73
CA ALA A 2 -11.09 3.39 -22.40
C ALA A 2 -12.04 3.57 -21.20
N SER A 3 -13.24 2.98 -21.28
CA SER A 3 -14.29 3.15 -20.28
C SER A 3 -13.81 2.70 -18.91
N ALA A 4 -13.84 3.56 -17.88
CA ALA A 4 -13.55 3.20 -16.48
C ALA A 4 -14.61 2.28 -15.85
N ARG A 5 -15.67 1.95 -16.62
CA ARG A 5 -16.82 1.13 -16.20
C ARG A 5 -16.44 -0.30 -15.79
N PRO A 6 -15.56 -1.05 -16.49
CA PRO A 6 -15.17 -2.40 -16.10
C PRO A 6 -14.46 -2.46 -14.74
N LEU A 7 -13.60 -1.48 -14.45
CA LEU A 7 -12.84 -1.43 -13.21
C LEU A 7 -13.73 -1.08 -12.01
N ARG A 8 -14.71 -0.18 -12.20
CA ARG A 8 -15.71 0.12 -11.17
C ARG A 8 -16.57 -1.10 -10.84
N GLU A 9 -17.00 -1.86 -11.83
CA GLU A 9 -17.75 -3.10 -11.63
C GLU A 9 -16.88 -4.17 -10.94
N LEU A 10 -15.59 -4.26 -11.32
CA LEU A 10 -14.62 -5.14 -10.68
C LEU A 10 -14.49 -4.85 -9.18
N LEU A 11 -14.50 -3.57 -8.78
CA LEU A 11 -14.45 -3.17 -7.37
C LEU A 11 -15.78 -3.36 -6.61
N LYS A 12 -16.92 -3.31 -7.31
CA LYS A 12 -18.27 -3.32 -6.72
C LYS A 12 -18.76 -4.69 -6.25
N GLY A 13 -18.17 -5.80 -6.69
CA GLY A 13 -18.60 -7.15 -6.29
C GLY A 13 -17.54 -7.97 -5.55
N ARG A 14 -16.29 -7.51 -5.53
CA ARG A 14 -15.14 -8.31 -5.09
C ARG A 14 -14.63 -7.90 -3.72
N GLY A 15 -14.02 -8.82 -2.98
CA GLY A 15 -13.30 -8.48 -1.75
C GLY A 15 -12.02 -7.66 -2.05
N VAL A 16 -11.51 -6.91 -1.07
CA VAL A 16 -10.25 -6.14 -1.25
C VAL A 16 -9.08 -7.03 -1.66
N ALA A 17 -9.01 -8.24 -1.11
CA ALA A 17 -7.97 -9.21 -1.46
C ALA A 17 -8.06 -9.65 -2.92
N GLU A 18 -9.27 -9.83 -3.45
CA GLU A 18 -9.51 -10.21 -4.84
C GLU A 18 -9.20 -9.05 -5.79
N ALA A 19 -9.59 -7.82 -5.42
CA ALA A 19 -9.22 -6.62 -6.17
C ALA A 19 -7.69 -6.47 -6.29
N CYS A 20 -6.95 -6.66 -5.19
CA CYS A 20 -5.48 -6.60 -5.20
C CYS A 20 -4.81 -7.77 -5.94
N ARG A 21 -5.51 -8.86 -6.27
CA ARG A 21 -4.98 -9.92 -7.15
C ARG A 21 -5.08 -9.53 -8.63
N SER A 22 -6.09 -8.75 -8.99
CA SER A 22 -6.43 -8.47 -10.39
C SER A 22 -6.04 -7.07 -10.87
N ILE A 23 -5.56 -6.21 -9.97
CA ILE A 23 -5.22 -4.82 -10.26
C ILE A 23 -3.72 -4.63 -10.09
N ASP A 24 -3.06 -4.13 -11.14
CA ASP A 24 -1.71 -3.58 -11.01
C ASP A 24 -1.79 -2.26 -10.21
N PRO A 25 -1.10 -2.13 -9.07
CA PRO A 25 -1.06 -0.88 -8.32
C PRO A 25 -0.62 0.32 -9.16
N GLY A 26 0.18 0.10 -10.22
CA GLY A 26 0.63 1.14 -11.15
C GLY A 26 -0.33 1.46 -12.29
N ASP A 27 -1.52 0.85 -12.37
CA ASP A 27 -2.45 1.03 -13.48
C ASP A 27 -3.00 2.48 -13.52
N PRO A 28 -2.75 3.25 -14.60
CA PRO A 28 -3.26 4.61 -14.73
C PRO A 28 -4.80 4.68 -14.78
N GLN A 29 -5.50 3.58 -15.06
CA GLN A 29 -6.98 3.53 -15.04
C GLN A 29 -7.57 3.67 -13.63
N LEU A 30 -6.76 3.56 -12.58
CA LEU A 30 -7.18 3.80 -11.20
C LEU A 30 -7.42 5.30 -10.92
N GLU A 31 -6.82 6.20 -11.71
CA GLU A 31 -7.02 7.64 -11.62
C GLU A 31 -8.46 8.01 -12.01
N GLY A 32 -9.08 8.87 -11.21
CA GLY A 32 -10.50 9.23 -11.33
C GLY A 32 -11.46 8.17 -10.78
N LEU A 33 -10.97 6.97 -10.42
CA LEU A 33 -11.77 5.93 -9.77
C LEU A 33 -11.44 5.77 -8.28
N LEU A 34 -10.16 5.54 -7.97
CA LEU A 34 -9.67 5.34 -6.60
C LEU A 34 -9.06 6.60 -6.00
N TYR A 35 -8.61 7.53 -6.84
CA TYR A 35 -8.01 8.79 -6.43
C TYR A 35 -8.21 9.89 -7.48
N GLU A 36 -8.23 11.15 -7.04
CA GLU A 36 -8.13 12.31 -7.91
C GLU A 36 -6.66 12.56 -8.28
N GLY A 37 -6.32 12.57 -9.56
CA GLY A 37 -5.11 13.25 -10.01
C GLY A 37 -5.35 14.76 -9.98
N ARG A 38 -4.67 15.50 -9.08
CA ARG A 38 -4.73 16.99 -9.09
C ARG A 38 -3.45 17.63 -9.63
N ARG A 39 -3.68 18.73 -10.36
CA ARG A 39 -2.67 19.66 -10.88
C ARG A 39 -1.93 20.34 -9.72
N ALA A 40 -0.62 20.52 -9.92
CA ALA A 40 0.31 21.16 -8.99
C ALA A 40 -0.23 22.50 -8.45
N THR A 41 -0.07 22.71 -7.15
CA THR A 41 -0.33 23.97 -6.43
C THR A 41 0.89 24.90 -6.51
N VAL A 42 0.73 26.18 -6.13
CA VAL A 42 1.80 27.19 -6.15
C VAL A 42 2.98 26.84 -5.21
N GLY A 43 2.74 26.04 -4.16
CA GLY A 43 3.81 25.51 -3.30
C GLY A 43 4.70 24.48 -4.00
N ASP A 44 4.17 23.77 -4.99
CA ASP A 44 4.87 22.74 -5.76
C ASP A 44 5.87 23.33 -6.76
N ALA A 45 5.75 24.62 -7.10
CA ALA A 45 6.68 25.30 -8.01
C ALA A 45 8.07 25.49 -7.38
N ARG A 46 8.15 25.80 -6.08
CA ARG A 46 9.44 25.97 -5.38
C ARG A 46 10.14 24.64 -5.09
N ALA A 47 9.37 23.60 -4.74
CA ALA A 47 9.90 22.25 -4.59
C ALA A 47 10.37 21.68 -5.94
N ALA A 48 9.62 21.93 -7.01
CA ALA A 48 10.01 21.59 -8.37
C ALA A 48 11.26 22.34 -8.83
N GLU A 49 11.41 23.62 -8.49
CA GLU A 49 12.60 24.41 -8.81
C GLU A 49 13.83 23.92 -8.04
N HIS A 50 13.67 23.51 -6.78
CA HIS A 50 14.73 22.88 -6.00
C HIS A 50 15.15 21.52 -6.60
N GLU A 51 14.18 20.67 -6.95
CA GLU A 51 14.41 19.36 -7.58
C GLU A 51 15.08 19.50 -8.96
N ALA A 52 14.65 20.47 -9.77
CA ALA A 52 15.29 20.81 -11.04
C ALA A 52 16.76 21.21 -10.86
N ARG A 53 17.07 22.01 -9.83
CA ARG A 53 18.44 22.42 -9.49
C ARG A 53 19.28 21.24 -9.02
N THR A 54 18.74 20.34 -8.22
CA THR A 54 19.43 19.12 -7.78
C THR A 54 19.76 18.21 -8.96
N LEU A 55 18.84 18.07 -9.92
CA LEU A 55 19.01 17.26 -11.13
C LEU A 55 19.80 17.97 -12.24
N LYS A 56 20.15 19.25 -12.05
CA LYS A 56 20.83 20.11 -13.03
C LYS A 56 20.09 20.19 -14.38
N LEU A 57 18.76 20.16 -14.35
CA LEU A 57 17.92 20.23 -15.54
C LEU A 57 17.48 21.67 -15.79
N GLY A 58 17.56 22.13 -17.05
CA GLY A 58 16.97 23.41 -17.45
C GLY A 58 15.44 23.38 -17.38
N PRO A 59 14.75 24.54 -17.39
CA PRO A 59 13.29 24.61 -17.25
C PRO A 59 12.51 23.74 -18.26
N GLY A 60 12.95 23.69 -19.52
CA GLY A 60 12.33 22.86 -20.56
C GLY A 60 12.61 21.35 -20.40
N GLU A 61 13.82 20.99 -19.97
CA GLU A 61 14.22 19.61 -19.72
C GLU A 61 13.56 19.06 -18.45
N TYR A 62 13.40 19.90 -17.43
CA TYR A 62 12.68 19.56 -16.21
C TYR A 62 11.19 19.36 -16.50
N ALA A 63 10.57 20.20 -17.34
CA ALA A 63 9.18 20.02 -17.77
C ALA A 63 9.00 18.72 -18.57
N ALA A 64 9.92 18.41 -19.50
CA ALA A 64 9.91 17.16 -20.25
C ALA A 64 10.16 15.94 -19.34
N TRP A 65 11.11 16.03 -18.41
CA TRP A 65 11.40 15.02 -17.40
C TRP A 65 10.21 14.80 -16.47
N ARG A 66 9.57 15.85 -15.93
CA ARG A 66 8.34 15.76 -15.13
C ARG A 66 7.17 15.18 -15.91
N ALA A 67 7.02 15.58 -17.18
CA ALA A 67 5.99 15.05 -18.07
C ALA A 67 6.21 13.55 -18.37
N GLN A 68 7.47 13.11 -18.49
CA GLN A 68 7.84 11.69 -18.56
C GLN A 68 7.62 10.98 -17.22
N GLN A 69 7.80 11.66 -16.09
CA GLN A 69 7.65 11.08 -14.75
C GLN A 69 6.18 10.85 -14.35
N ARG A 70 5.19 11.56 -14.93
CA ARG A 70 3.75 11.44 -14.62
C ARG A 70 3.46 11.20 -13.13
N ARG A 71 4.20 11.82 -12.21
CA ARG A 71 4.05 11.56 -10.77
C ARG A 71 2.96 12.46 -10.20
N PRO A 72 1.73 11.96 -9.97
CA PRO A 72 0.80 12.65 -9.09
C PRO A 72 1.47 12.93 -7.74
N LEU A 73 1.08 14.02 -7.08
CA LEU A 73 1.42 14.24 -5.69
C LEU A 73 0.81 13.11 -4.87
N GLN A 74 1.66 12.28 -4.28
CA GLN A 74 1.25 11.11 -3.52
C GLN A 74 1.18 11.46 -2.04
N HIS A 75 0.04 11.23 -1.40
CA HIS A 75 -0.09 11.33 0.04
C HIS A 75 0.66 10.17 0.70
N MET A 76 1.73 10.50 1.41
CA MET A 76 2.47 9.50 2.17
C MET A 76 1.66 9.12 3.41
N ILE A 77 1.33 7.83 3.56
CA ILE A 77 0.75 7.28 4.79
C ILE A 77 1.85 7.08 5.85
N SER A 78 2.61 8.13 6.13
CA SER A 78 3.69 8.18 7.13
C SER A 78 3.19 8.85 8.40
N GLY A 79 2.29 8.18 9.11
CA GLY A 79 1.76 8.67 10.37
C GLY A 79 0.72 7.72 10.94
N ALA A 80 0.59 7.70 12.27
CA ALA A 80 -0.53 7.03 12.90
C ALA A 80 -1.85 7.71 12.47
N PRO A 81 -2.95 6.94 12.34
CA PRO A 81 -3.02 5.50 12.56
C PRO A 81 -2.81 4.69 11.26
N LEU A 82 -2.58 5.33 10.11
CA LEU A 82 -2.57 4.66 8.80
C LEU A 82 -1.25 3.95 8.46
N ALA A 83 -0.12 4.38 9.02
CA ALA A 83 1.19 3.80 8.72
C ALA A 83 1.22 2.29 8.95
N SER A 84 1.98 1.58 8.12
CA SER A 84 2.10 0.12 8.19
C SER A 84 2.59 -0.38 9.55
N ASP A 85 3.43 0.40 10.21
CA ASP A 85 4.06 0.12 11.51
C ASP A 85 3.37 0.83 12.68
N SER A 86 2.30 1.59 12.42
CA SER A 86 1.46 2.16 13.46
C SER A 86 0.83 1.01 14.28
N PRO A 87 0.98 1.01 15.62
CA PRO A 87 0.37 0.00 16.47
C PRO A 87 -1.15 0.06 16.38
N ALA A 88 -1.75 -0.98 15.81
CA ALA A 88 -3.18 -1.17 15.67
C ALA A 88 -3.42 -2.69 15.63
N PRO A 89 -3.50 -3.35 16.80
CA PRO A 89 -3.47 -4.80 16.88
C PRO A 89 -4.67 -5.46 16.18
N PHE A 90 -4.45 -6.53 15.43
CA PHE A 90 -5.50 -7.29 14.77
C PHE A 90 -5.17 -8.77 14.76
N VAL A 91 -6.17 -9.60 14.51
CA VAL A 91 -6.01 -11.04 14.31
C VAL A 91 -6.19 -11.35 12.83
N LEU A 92 -5.22 -12.03 12.24
CA LEU A 92 -5.34 -12.56 10.88
C LEU A 92 -5.01 -14.05 10.89
N GLY A 93 -5.99 -14.86 10.55
CA GLY A 93 -5.79 -16.28 10.45
C GLY A 93 -5.33 -16.95 11.75
N GLY A 94 -5.81 -16.45 12.90
CA GLY A 94 -5.43 -16.93 14.23
C GLY A 94 -4.10 -16.37 14.74
N LEU A 95 -3.37 -15.59 13.93
CA LEU A 95 -2.13 -14.93 14.35
C LEU A 95 -2.42 -13.51 14.86
N GLU A 96 -2.03 -13.24 16.10
CA GLU A 96 -2.06 -11.90 16.68
C GLU A 96 -0.94 -11.03 16.09
N CYS A 97 -1.34 -9.89 15.54
CA CYS A 97 -0.45 -8.98 14.84
C CYS A 97 -0.52 -7.60 15.48
N ARG A 98 0.61 -7.02 15.86
CA ARG A 98 0.67 -5.64 16.38
C ARG A 98 0.37 -4.58 15.32
N SER A 99 0.82 -4.85 14.09
CA SER A 99 0.72 -3.95 12.94
C SER A 99 0.85 -4.74 11.64
N VAL A 100 0.51 -4.12 10.51
CA VAL A 100 0.65 -4.75 9.18
C VAL A 100 2.14 -4.97 8.87
N TRP A 101 3.02 -4.08 9.34
CA TRP A 101 4.46 -4.24 9.24
C TRP A 101 4.95 -5.45 10.04
N SER A 102 4.51 -5.61 11.30
CA SER A 102 4.88 -6.77 12.13
C SER A 102 4.46 -8.09 11.48
N PHE A 103 3.25 -8.13 10.93
CA PHE A 103 2.76 -9.25 10.12
C PHE A 103 3.65 -9.50 8.89
N TYR A 104 3.94 -8.48 8.09
CA TYR A 104 4.82 -8.60 6.93
C TYR A 104 6.23 -9.12 7.28
N GLN A 105 6.74 -8.74 8.45
CA GLN A 105 8.03 -9.19 8.94
C GLN A 105 8.00 -10.65 9.39
N CYS A 106 6.91 -11.12 9.99
CA CYS A 106 6.79 -12.52 10.41
C CYS A 106 6.69 -13.48 9.21
N LEU A 107 6.14 -13.03 8.07
CA LEU A 107 6.09 -13.82 6.83
C LEU A 107 7.48 -14.19 6.29
N LYS A 108 8.53 -13.48 6.72
CA LYS A 108 9.90 -13.75 6.29
C LYS A 108 10.51 -14.96 7.03
N LEU A 109 9.89 -15.40 8.12
CA LEU A 109 10.27 -16.59 8.86
C LEU A 109 9.54 -17.83 8.33
N PRO A 110 10.11 -19.03 8.47
CA PRO A 110 9.37 -20.28 8.28
C PRO A 110 8.06 -20.32 9.09
N GLU A 111 7.09 -21.12 8.67
CA GLU A 111 5.77 -21.18 9.33
C GLU A 111 5.81 -21.83 10.72
N ASP A 112 6.71 -22.79 10.88
CA ASP A 112 7.04 -23.50 12.09
C ASP A 112 8.09 -22.80 12.97
N ASP A 113 8.58 -21.62 12.54
CA ASP A 113 9.59 -20.89 13.30
C ASP A 113 9.01 -20.37 14.64
N PRO A 114 9.59 -20.74 15.80
CA PRO A 114 9.07 -20.35 17.11
C PRO A 114 9.07 -18.83 17.34
N ALA A 115 9.87 -18.06 16.61
CA ALA A 115 9.91 -16.60 16.71
C ALA A 115 8.77 -15.92 15.95
N ARG A 116 8.03 -16.63 15.08
CA ARG A 116 7.02 -16.03 14.19
C ARG A 116 5.90 -15.31 14.94
N ALA A 117 5.38 -15.94 16.00
CA ALA A 117 4.36 -15.33 16.86
C ALA A 117 4.88 -14.07 17.56
N ALA A 118 6.09 -14.12 18.12
CA ALA A 118 6.71 -12.99 18.79
C ALA A 118 6.99 -11.81 17.83
N VAL A 119 7.42 -12.08 16.60
CA VAL A 119 7.61 -11.04 15.57
C VAL A 119 6.28 -10.42 15.16
N ALA A 120 5.23 -11.22 14.96
CA ALA A 120 3.90 -10.74 14.61
C ALA A 120 3.30 -9.87 15.73
N ALA A 121 3.42 -10.31 16.99
CA ALA A 121 3.02 -9.54 18.17
C ALA A 121 3.92 -8.32 18.44
N GLY A 122 5.05 -8.20 17.72
CA GLY A 122 6.00 -7.11 17.88
C GLY A 122 6.74 -7.12 19.22
N THR A 123 6.82 -8.28 19.88
CA THR A 123 7.53 -8.49 21.16
C THR A 123 8.99 -8.90 20.97
N SER A 124 9.39 -9.30 19.76
CA SER A 124 10.78 -9.66 19.40
C SER A 124 11.78 -8.49 19.35
N GLY A 125 11.37 -7.28 19.77
CA GLY A 125 12.05 -6.03 19.43
C GLY A 125 11.83 -5.62 17.97
N ARG A 126 11.94 -4.32 17.66
CA ARG A 126 11.69 -3.75 16.32
C ARG A 126 12.86 -4.03 15.37
N ARG A 127 13.19 -5.30 15.13
CA ARG A 127 14.26 -5.71 14.23
C ARG A 127 13.70 -6.07 12.86
N ARG A 128 14.32 -5.55 11.80
CA ARG A 128 13.99 -5.97 10.44
C ARG A 128 14.49 -7.41 10.24
N VAL A 129 13.57 -8.36 10.09
CA VAL A 129 13.87 -9.73 9.63
C VAL A 129 14.34 -9.66 8.17
N GLY A 130 15.51 -10.24 7.90
CA GLY A 130 16.05 -10.40 6.56
C GLY A 130 15.30 -11.48 5.79
N THR A 131 15.13 -11.31 4.49
CA THR A 131 14.48 -12.33 3.65
C THR A 131 15.40 -13.50 3.32
N GLY A 132 16.72 -13.38 3.56
CA GLY A 132 17.70 -14.40 3.21
C GLY A 132 17.74 -14.74 1.72
N GLY A 133 17.29 -13.84 0.84
CA GLY A 133 17.18 -14.11 -0.61
C GLY A 133 16.03 -15.02 -1.01
N ARG A 134 15.12 -15.38 -0.08
CA ARG A 134 13.96 -16.24 -0.37
C ARG A 134 13.04 -15.61 -1.41
N ARG A 135 12.63 -16.43 -2.38
CA ARG A 135 11.68 -16.06 -3.45
C ARG A 135 10.24 -16.43 -3.10
N THR A 136 10.04 -17.29 -2.11
CA THR A 136 8.73 -17.71 -1.61
C THR A 136 8.70 -17.64 -0.08
N PHE A 137 7.49 -17.61 0.48
CA PHE A 137 7.24 -17.80 1.91
C PHE A 137 5.98 -18.65 2.10
N ARG A 138 5.81 -19.24 3.29
CA ARG A 138 4.63 -20.04 3.64
C ARG A 138 3.63 -19.27 4.50
N TRP A 139 2.35 -19.42 4.19
CA TRP A 139 1.24 -18.92 4.98
C TRP A 139 0.06 -19.90 4.93
N ARG A 140 -0.29 -20.46 6.08
CA ARG A 140 -1.34 -21.45 6.29
C ARG A 140 -1.20 -22.66 5.36
N GLY A 141 0.01 -23.21 5.27
CA GLY A 141 0.33 -24.35 4.40
C GLY A 141 0.51 -24.00 2.92
N GLU A 142 0.11 -22.81 2.48
CA GLU A 142 0.29 -22.36 1.10
C GLU A 142 1.68 -21.75 0.89
N GLU A 143 2.31 -22.07 -0.24
CA GLU A 143 3.52 -21.38 -0.68
C GLU A 143 3.14 -20.17 -1.55
N ILE A 144 3.68 -19.00 -1.22
CA ILE A 144 3.38 -17.73 -1.88
C ILE A 144 4.67 -17.09 -2.37
N ALA A 145 4.71 -16.75 -3.66
CA ALA A 145 5.85 -16.05 -4.25
C ALA A 145 5.93 -14.58 -3.78
N VAL A 146 7.14 -14.11 -3.50
CA VAL A 146 7.38 -12.72 -3.07
C VAL A 146 7.04 -11.76 -4.21
N GLY A 147 6.21 -10.74 -3.93
CA GLY A 147 5.81 -9.74 -4.92
C GLY A 147 4.67 -10.17 -5.85
N SER A 148 4.23 -11.42 -5.77
CA SER A 148 3.08 -11.94 -6.53
C SER A 148 1.76 -11.25 -6.17
N PRO A 149 0.74 -11.36 -7.03
CA PRO A 149 -0.63 -10.95 -6.71
C PRO A 149 -1.18 -11.63 -5.44
N GLU A 150 -0.80 -12.87 -5.17
CA GLU A 150 -1.19 -13.62 -3.96
C GLU A 150 -0.58 -13.00 -2.70
N HIS A 151 0.66 -12.54 -2.78
CA HIS A 151 1.28 -11.76 -1.70
C HIS A 151 0.53 -10.44 -1.51
N GLY A 152 0.20 -9.73 -2.60
CA GLY A 152 -0.61 -8.52 -2.53
C GLY A 152 -1.96 -8.73 -1.85
N ALA A 153 -2.64 -9.82 -2.19
CA ALA A 153 -3.89 -10.23 -1.56
C ALA A 153 -3.74 -10.50 -0.06
N LEU A 154 -2.60 -11.07 0.36
CA LEU A 154 -2.33 -11.30 1.77
C LEU A 154 -2.09 -9.99 2.53
N ILE A 155 -1.37 -9.03 1.95
CA ILE A 155 -1.23 -7.68 2.51
C ILE A 155 -2.58 -6.97 2.61
N ALA A 156 -3.42 -7.12 1.59
CA ALA A 156 -4.77 -6.56 1.60
C ALA A 156 -5.64 -7.14 2.73
N ARG A 157 -5.57 -8.47 2.97
CA ARG A 157 -6.26 -9.11 4.10
C ARG A 157 -5.81 -8.59 5.46
N ALA A 158 -4.50 -8.40 5.66
CA ALA A 158 -3.96 -7.82 6.89
C ALA A 158 -4.39 -6.36 7.08
N THR A 159 -4.39 -5.58 6.00
CA THR A 159 -4.84 -4.19 5.99
C THR A 159 -6.32 -4.08 6.34
N GLU A 160 -7.17 -4.93 5.75
CA GLU A 160 -8.59 -5.00 6.07
C GLU A 160 -8.84 -5.40 7.52
N ALA A 161 -8.11 -6.41 8.03
CA ALA A 161 -8.22 -6.84 9.43
C ALA A 161 -7.89 -5.70 10.40
N LYS A 162 -6.85 -4.91 10.12
CA LYS A 162 -6.52 -3.69 10.87
C LYS A 162 -7.69 -2.70 10.87
N LEU A 163 -8.24 -2.36 9.71
CA LEU A 163 -9.35 -1.40 9.62
C LEU A 163 -10.61 -1.91 10.33
N ARG A 164 -10.91 -3.20 10.20
CA ARG A 164 -12.09 -3.81 10.84
C ARG A 164 -12.01 -3.78 12.36
N ALA A 165 -10.81 -3.97 12.92
CA ALA A 165 -10.59 -3.93 14.36
C ALA A 165 -10.57 -2.50 14.94
N HIS A 166 -10.34 -1.48 14.10
CA HIS A 166 -10.04 -0.10 14.55
C HIS A 166 -10.86 0.95 13.77
N PRO A 167 -12.02 1.38 14.30
CA PRO A 167 -12.86 2.38 13.66
C PRO A 167 -12.17 3.74 13.44
N ASP A 168 -11.26 4.13 14.31
CA ASP A 168 -10.43 5.34 14.19
C ASP A 168 -9.49 5.28 12.97
N VAL A 169 -8.93 4.10 12.66
CA VAL A 169 -8.16 3.87 11.41
C VAL A 169 -9.06 4.08 10.19
N CYS A 170 -10.32 3.62 10.25
CA CYS A 170 -11.28 3.85 9.17
C CYS A 170 -11.58 5.35 8.99
N GLN A 171 -11.79 6.09 10.08
CA GLN A 171 -12.02 7.54 10.02
C GLN A 171 -10.81 8.29 9.45
N ALA A 172 -9.61 7.93 9.90
CA ALA A 172 -8.37 8.50 9.35
C ALA A 172 -8.23 8.21 7.85
N LEU A 173 -8.60 7.01 7.40
CA LEU A 173 -8.60 6.66 5.98
C LEU A 173 -9.61 7.52 5.20
N LEU A 174 -10.83 7.68 5.69
CA LEU A 174 -11.84 8.53 5.05
C LEU A 174 -11.39 10.00 4.97
N ALA A 175 -10.70 10.49 6.00
CA ALA A 175 -10.15 11.85 6.04
C ALA A 175 -9.09 12.12 4.95
N THR A 176 -8.51 11.07 4.35
CA THR A 176 -7.62 11.23 3.19
C THR A 176 -8.35 11.63 1.90
N GLY A 177 -9.68 11.70 1.90
CA GLY A 177 -10.49 12.10 0.75
C GLY A 177 -10.23 11.20 -0.45
N MET A 178 -10.03 11.78 -1.64
CA MET A 178 -9.64 11.05 -2.85
C MET A 178 -8.15 11.20 -3.17
N SER A 179 -7.29 11.52 -2.19
CA SER A 179 -5.84 11.62 -2.45
C SER A 179 -5.25 10.26 -2.86
N LEU A 180 -4.36 10.25 -3.83
CA LEU A 180 -3.54 9.07 -4.14
C LEU A 180 -2.62 8.77 -2.97
N LEU A 181 -2.58 7.52 -2.52
CA LEU A 181 -1.69 7.08 -1.45
C LEU A 181 -0.35 6.58 -2.02
N TYR A 182 0.77 6.97 -1.41
CA TYR A 182 2.13 6.69 -1.90
C TYR A 182 2.45 5.18 -1.91
N MET A 183 2.75 4.63 -3.09
CA MET A 183 3.02 3.20 -3.32
C MET A 183 4.50 2.79 -3.25
N GLY A 184 5.37 3.71 -2.82
CA GLY A 184 6.81 3.49 -2.93
C GLY A 184 7.35 3.74 -4.35
N PRO A 185 8.67 3.64 -4.54
CA PRO A 185 9.27 3.56 -5.87
C PRO A 185 8.85 2.26 -6.62
N ALA A 186 9.15 2.15 -7.91
CA ALA A 186 8.77 0.99 -8.73
C ALA A 186 9.33 -0.35 -8.19
N ASP A 187 10.47 -0.30 -7.51
CA ASP A 187 11.14 -1.43 -6.86
C ASP A 187 10.70 -1.63 -5.39
N ALA A 188 9.66 -0.93 -4.94
CA ALA A 188 9.14 -1.08 -3.59
C ALA A 188 8.72 -2.53 -3.28
N GLN A 189 8.95 -2.93 -2.04
CA GLN A 189 8.50 -4.23 -1.56
C GLN A 189 6.98 -4.35 -1.59
N ALA A 190 6.47 -5.60 -1.56
CA ALA A 190 5.03 -5.88 -1.63
C ALA A 190 4.19 -5.05 -0.64
N LEU A 191 4.68 -4.86 0.60
CA LEU A 191 4.01 -4.02 1.59
C LEU A 191 3.80 -2.57 1.09
N GLY A 192 4.84 -1.95 0.53
CA GLY A 192 4.80 -0.57 0.05
C GLY A 192 3.87 -0.39 -1.16
N ARG A 193 3.76 -1.41 -2.02
CA ARG A 193 2.90 -1.36 -3.22
C ARG A 193 1.44 -1.68 -2.91
N TYR A 194 1.19 -2.77 -2.19
CA TYR A 194 -0.16 -3.32 -2.04
C TYR A 194 -0.94 -2.76 -0.86
N MET A 195 -0.29 -2.29 0.21
CA MET A 195 -1.03 -1.68 1.32
C MET A 195 -1.72 -0.37 0.90
N PRO A 196 -1.07 0.58 0.20
CA PRO A 196 -1.73 1.79 -0.28
C PRO A 196 -2.86 1.50 -1.28
N LEU A 197 -2.67 0.52 -2.19
CA LEU A 197 -3.74 0.07 -3.08
C LEU A 197 -4.93 -0.48 -2.27
N ALA A 198 -4.68 -1.36 -1.31
CA ALA A 198 -5.73 -1.93 -0.46
C ALA A 198 -6.49 -0.85 0.31
N LEU A 199 -5.78 0.15 0.86
CA LEU A 199 -6.39 1.29 1.54
C LEU A 199 -7.28 2.11 0.60
N MET A 200 -6.84 2.40 -0.63
CA MET A 200 -7.68 3.14 -1.58
C MET A 200 -8.93 2.34 -2.00
N VAL A 201 -8.80 1.03 -2.21
CA VAL A 201 -9.95 0.15 -2.48
C VAL A 201 -10.91 0.11 -1.29
N LEU A 202 -10.40 -0.01 -0.07
CA LEU A 202 -11.22 0.01 1.15
C LEU A 202 -11.92 1.35 1.32
N ARG A 203 -11.23 2.47 1.06
CA ARG A 203 -11.79 3.82 1.09
C ARG A 203 -12.95 3.98 0.10
N PHE A 204 -12.74 3.56 -1.14
CA PHE A 204 -13.80 3.56 -2.17
C PHE A 204 -15.04 2.78 -1.71
N ARG A 205 -14.85 1.64 -1.04
CA ARG A 205 -15.95 0.82 -0.52
C ARG A 205 -16.64 1.43 0.68
N LEU A 206 -15.90 2.13 1.56
CA LEU A 206 -16.48 2.82 2.71
C LEU A 206 -17.31 4.03 2.28
N GLN A 207 -16.98 4.69 1.18
CA GLN A 207 -17.73 5.83 0.62
C GLN A 207 -18.96 5.43 -0.21
N GLY A 208 -18.97 4.19 -0.72
CA GLY A 208 -20.05 3.66 -1.57
C GLY A 208 -21.13 2.85 -0.83
N LYS A 209 -21.05 2.76 0.50
CA LYS A 209 -22.09 2.23 1.39
C LYS A 209 -22.89 3.38 1.97
#